data_AF-A0A2W6BLC3-F1
#
_entry.id   AF-A0A2W6BLC3-F1
#
_cell.length_a   1.000
_cell.length_b   1.000
_cell.length_c   1.000
_cell.angle_alpha   90.00
_cell.angle_beta   90.00
_cell.angle_gamma   90.00
#
_symmetry.space_group_name_H-M   'P 1'
#
loop_
_entity.id
_entity.type
_entity.pdbx_description
1 polymer ?
#
loop_
_entity_poly.entity_id
_entity_poly.type
_entity_poly.pdbx_seq_one_letter_code
_entity_poly.pdbx_strand_id
1 'polypeptide(L)' 'LSVESFGRLIQCQELSAEGLANLLPTIQCLARTEGLEAHARAAEARFAAPPGAE' A
#
# COMPACT_ATOMS: atom_id res chain seq x y z
N LEU A 1 7.88 33.86 -11.78
CA LEU A 1 6.69 33.01 -11.98
C LEU A 1 7.14 31.77 -12.75
N SER A 2 6.96 30.56 -12.22
CA SER A 2 7.38 29.30 -12.87
C SER A 2 6.18 28.48 -13.35
N VAL A 3 6.41 27.55 -14.28
CA VAL A 3 5.37 26.64 -14.81
C VAL A 3 4.69 25.82 -13.71
N GLU A 4 5.44 25.48 -12.65
CA GLU A 4 4.94 24.72 -11.50
C GLU A 4 3.84 25.46 -10.74
N SER A 5 3.78 26.79 -10.85
CA SER A 5 2.75 27.61 -10.17
C SER A 5 1.36 27.48 -10.78
N PHE A 6 1.23 26.85 -11.96
CA PHE A 6 -0.04 26.78 -12.72
C PHE A 6 -0.60 25.37 -12.83
N GLY A 7 -0.02 24.40 -12.10
CA GLY A 7 -0.42 23.01 -12.16
C GLY A 7 -0.48 22.34 -10.79
N ARG A 8 -0.78 21.04 -10.80
CA ARG A 8 -0.61 20.16 -9.64
C ARG A 8 0.33 19.04 -10.00
N LEU A 9 1.21 18.68 -9.07
CA LEU A 9 2.00 17.45 -9.16
C LEU A 9 1.20 16.33 -8.50
N ILE A 10 1.02 15.22 -9.22
CA ILE A 10 0.31 14.04 -8.75
C ILE A 10 1.28 12.87 -8.78
N GLN A 11 1.41 12.17 -7.65
CA GLN A 11 2.19 10.95 -7.57
C GLN A 11 1.33 9.75 -7.97
N CYS A 12 1.84 8.94 -8.88
CA CYS A 12 1.24 7.68 -9.31
C CYS A 12 2.17 6.54 -8.93
N GLN A 13 1.60 5.41 -8.49
CA GLN A 13 2.36 4.25 -8.05
C GLN A 13 1.66 2.95 -8.42
N GLU A 14 2.44 2.01 -8.92
CA GLU A 14 2.03 0.68 -9.32
C GLU A 14 3.00 -0.32 -8.67
N LEU A 15 2.46 -1.40 -8.10
CA LEU A 15 3.24 -2.44 -7.44
C LEU A 15 2.91 -3.78 -8.07
N SER A 16 3.94 -4.54 -8.44
CA SER A 16 3.77 -5.95 -8.77
C SER A 16 3.42 -6.75 -7.51
N ALA A 17 2.89 -7.97 -7.70
CA ALA A 17 2.62 -8.87 -6.58
C ALA A 17 3.89 -9.15 -5.75
N GLU A 18 5.02 -9.40 -6.41
CA GLU A 18 6.33 -9.57 -5.76
C GLU A 18 6.80 -8.29 -5.04
N GLY A 19 6.64 -7.13 -5.68
CA GLY A 19 7.00 -5.85 -5.08
C GLY A 19 6.20 -5.56 -3.80
N LEU A 20 4.89 -5.83 -3.82
CA LEU A 20 4.06 -5.72 -2.61
C LEU A 20 4.45 -6.75 -1.55
N ALA A 21 4.78 -7.99 -1.94
CA ALA A 21 5.22 -9.01 -1.00
C ALA A 21 6.50 -8.60 -0.26
N ASN A 22 7.44 -7.98 -0.98
CA ASN A 22 8.69 -7.46 -0.42
C ASN A 22 8.47 -6.27 0.52
N LEU A 23 7.47 -5.42 0.24
CA LEU A 23 7.12 -4.26 1.08
C LEU A 23 6.23 -4.62 2.28
N LEU A 24 5.51 -5.74 2.23
CA LEU A 24 4.51 -6.13 3.21
C LEU A 24 5.02 -6.08 4.67
N PRO A 25 6.21 -6.65 5.01
CA PRO A 25 6.69 -6.64 6.39
C PRO A 25 6.89 -5.21 6.95
N THR A 26 7.37 -4.30 6.10
CA THR A 26 7.57 -2.89 6.46
C THR A 26 6.24 -2.19 6.70
N ILE A 27 5.27 -2.38 5.78
CA ILE A 27 3.92 -1.80 5.92
C ILE A 27 3.26 -2.28 7.21
N GLN A 28 3.33 -3.57 7.50
CA GLN A 28 2.77 -4.15 8.72
C GLN A 28 3.42 -3.58 9.98
N CYS A 29 4.75 -3.51 10.01
CA CYS A 29 5.50 -2.98 11.16
C CYS A 29 5.11 -1.54 11.45
N LEU A 30 5.14 -0.67 10.43
CA LEU A 30 4.80 0.75 10.58
C LEU A 30 3.34 0.93 10.98
N ALA A 31 2.40 0.33 10.24
CA ALA A 31 0.97 0.48 10.51
C ALA A 31 0.57 -0.02 11.90
N ARG A 32 1.09 -1.16 12.36
CA ARG A 32 0.81 -1.68 13.70
C ARG A 32 1.45 -0.82 14.79
N THR A 33 2.66 -0.31 14.57
CA THR A 33 3.33 0.62 15.50
C THR A 33 2.52 1.91 15.66
N GLU A 34 1.87 2.38 14.59
CA GLU A 34 1.02 3.58 14.60
C GLU A 34 -0.42 3.30 15.08
N GLY A 35 -0.77 2.05 15.42
CA GLY A 35 -2.12 1.66 15.83
C GLY A 35 -3.14 1.63 14.68
N LEU A 36 -2.68 1.58 13.43
CA LEU A 36 -3.49 1.62 12.21
C LEU A 36 -3.77 0.21 11.66
N GLU A 37 -4.43 -0.64 12.45
CA GLU A 37 -4.64 -2.06 12.10
C GLU A 37 -5.34 -2.25 10.74
N ALA A 38 -6.31 -1.39 10.39
CA ALA A 38 -6.99 -1.46 9.09
C ALA A 38 -6.03 -1.32 7.90
N HIS A 39 -4.98 -0.50 8.04
CA HIS A 39 -3.98 -0.31 6.98
C HIS A 39 -3.10 -1.56 6.83
N ALA A 40 -2.67 -2.16 7.95
CA ALA A 40 -1.94 -3.44 7.93
C ALA A 40 -2.79 -4.55 7.28
N ARG A 41 -4.05 -4.67 7.70
CA ARG A 41 -5.00 -5.66 7.18
C ARG A 41 -5.30 -5.49 5.69
N ALA A 42 -5.37 -4.25 5.20
CA ALA A 42 -5.54 -4.00 3.78
C ALA A 42 -4.38 -4.62 2.96
N ALA A 43 -3.13 -4.44 3.40
CA ALA A 43 -1.98 -5.03 2.73
C ALA A 43 -1.97 -6.58 2.83
N GLU A 44 -2.26 -7.13 4.01
CA GLU A 44 -2.33 -8.58 4.27
C GLU A 44 -3.40 -9.30 3.44
N ALA A 45 -4.59 -8.70 3.30
CA ALA A 45 -5.73 -9.30 2.61
C ALA A 45 -5.45 -9.62 1.14
N ARG A 46 -4.47 -8.95 0.53
CA ARG A 46 -4.05 -9.19 -0.87
C ARG A 46 -3.31 -10.52 -1.08
N PHE A 47 -2.89 -11.17 0.01
CA PHE A 47 -2.25 -12.49 0.01
C PHE A 47 -3.14 -13.58 0.61
N ALA A 48 -4.31 -13.23 1.14
CA ALA A 48 -5.26 -14.21 1.64
C ALA A 48 -6.01 -14.88 0.47
N ALA A 49 -6.34 -16.16 0.63
CA ALA A 49 -7.24 -16.82 -0.30
C ALA A 49 -8.61 -16.11 -0.29
N PRO A 50 -9.24 -15.90 -1.46
CA PRO A 50 -10.57 -15.32 -1.48
C PRO A 50 -11.55 -16.25 -0.76
N PRO A 51 -12.51 -15.72 0.01
CA PRO A 51 -13.51 -16.54 0.67
C PRO A 51 -14.30 -17.32 -0.38
N GLY A 52 -14.33 -18.65 -0.25
CA GLY A 52 -15.05 -19.57 -1.15
C GLY A 52 -14.22 -20.24 -2.25
N ALA A 53 -12.89 -20.11 -2.24
CA ALA A 53 -12.01 -20.94 -3.06
C ALA A 53 -11.76 -22.30 -2.37
N GLU A 54 -12.69 -23.24 -2.53
CA GLU A 54 -12.48 -24.69 -2.31
C GLU A 54 -12.22 -25.40 -3.65
#